data_AF-A0A7K6B346-F1
#
_entry.id   AF-A0A7K6B346-F1
#
_cell.length_a   1.000
_cell.length_b   1.000
_cell.length_c   1.000
_cell.angle_alpha   90.00
_cell.angle_beta   90.00
_cell.angle_gamma   90.00
#
_symmetry.space_group_name_H-M   'P 1'
#
loop_
_entity.id
_entity.type
_entity.pdbx_description
1 polymer ?
#
loop_
_entity_poly.entity_id
_entity_poly.type
_entity_poly.pdbx_seq_one_letter_code
_entity_poly.pdbx_strand_id
1 'polypeptide(L)'
;QLLRQETDWLLLLVTGTFPEPGDPNVGHCPSEMPPTAAPTPQELQLCRQLHSVAASIQRFAGDVLGMFSTDCKRLSAEIFDQTMPLGRHWRLALRPELPSSPSAYAAAAVQAVLGQVLQGAQLLPRDAQAPALARVTTAFLEAWMDHILAQRIKFR
;
A
#
# COMPACT_ATOMS: atom_id res chain seq x y z
N GLN A 1 7.23 8.45 -25.49
CA GLN A 1 6.36 8.66 -26.67
C GLN A 1 5.98 7.35 -27.34
N LEU A 2 6.93 6.42 -27.57
CA LEU A 2 6.66 5.10 -28.16
C LEU A 2 5.62 4.24 -27.40
N LEU A 3 5.76 4.13 -26.09
CA LEU A 3 4.82 3.36 -25.25
C LEU A 3 3.38 3.85 -25.31
N ARG A 4 3.18 5.17 -25.51
CA ARG A 4 1.84 5.75 -25.64
C ARG A 4 1.22 5.37 -26.98
N GLN A 5 2.02 5.42 -28.04
CA GLN A 5 1.60 5.02 -29.39
C GLN A 5 1.23 3.53 -29.45
N GLU A 6 2.03 2.67 -28.81
CA GLU A 6 1.71 1.23 -28.68
C GLU A 6 0.43 1.00 -27.87
N THR A 7 0.23 1.74 -26.78
CA THR A 7 -0.99 1.64 -25.97
C THR A 7 -2.22 2.10 -26.75
N ASP A 8 -2.11 3.20 -27.50
CA ASP A 8 -3.18 3.74 -28.33
C ASP A 8 -3.53 2.78 -29.48
N TRP A 9 -2.52 2.10 -30.04
CA TRP A 9 -2.69 1.08 -31.08
C TRP A 9 -3.40 -0.17 -30.53
N LEU A 10 -2.99 -0.67 -29.37
CA LEU A 10 -3.63 -1.80 -28.69
C LEU A 10 -5.08 -1.48 -28.28
N LEU A 11 -5.35 -0.24 -27.85
CA LEU A 11 -6.70 0.21 -27.51
C LEU A 11 -7.62 0.20 -28.74
N LEU A 12 -7.13 0.67 -29.90
CA LEU A 12 -7.87 0.64 -31.16
C LEU A 12 -8.24 -0.78 -31.61
N LEU A 13 -7.30 -1.73 -31.46
CA LEU A 13 -7.55 -3.14 -31.75
C LEU A 13 -8.61 -3.75 -30.83
N VAL A 14 -8.52 -3.49 -29.53
CA VAL A 14 -9.49 -4.01 -28.56
C VAL A 14 -10.88 -3.42 -28.78
N THR A 15 -10.98 -2.12 -29.07
CA THR A 15 -12.28 -1.44 -29.29
C THR A 15 -12.98 -1.93 -30.57
N GLY A 16 -12.22 -2.32 -31.61
CA GLY A 16 -12.77 -2.92 -32.83
C GLY A 16 -13.28 -4.36 -32.66
N THR A 17 -12.86 -5.07 -31.61
CA THR A 17 -13.24 -6.48 -31.38
C THR A 17 -14.57 -6.66 -30.65
N PHE A 18 -15.13 -5.60 -30.07
CA PHE A 18 -16.40 -5.67 -29.35
C PHE A 18 -17.23 -4.39 -29.62
N PRO A 19 -18.04 -4.36 -30.70
CA PRO A 19 -18.95 -3.24 -30.92
C PRO A 19 -20.04 -3.24 -29.85
N GLU A 20 -20.29 -2.08 -29.24
CA GLU A 20 -21.42 -1.84 -28.35
C GLU A 20 -22.74 -2.18 -29.07
N PRO A 21 -23.65 -2.94 -28.43
CA PRO A 21 -24.89 -3.39 -29.08
C PRO A 21 -25.89 -2.23 -29.13
N GLY A 22 -25.83 -1.40 -30.18
CA GLY A 22 -26.81 -0.31 -30.31
C GLY A 22 -26.85 0.51 -31.60
N ASP A 23 -25.92 0.35 -32.56
CA ASP A 23 -25.90 1.24 -33.74
C ASP A 23 -26.67 0.62 -34.94
N PRO A 24 -27.81 1.20 -35.38
CA PRO A 24 -28.66 0.59 -36.40
C PRO A 24 -28.26 0.89 -37.86
N ASN A 25 -27.05 1.42 -38.11
CA ASN A 25 -26.66 1.87 -39.45
C ASN A 25 -25.23 1.46 -39.82
N VAL A 26 -25.01 0.16 -40.05
CA VAL A 26 -23.81 -0.33 -40.77
C VAL A 26 -24.24 -1.40 -41.77
N GLY A 27 -24.83 -0.95 -42.87
CA GLY A 27 -24.83 -1.71 -44.12
C GLY A 27 -23.48 -1.53 -44.79
N HIS A 28 -22.65 -2.57 -44.73
CA HIS A 28 -21.56 -2.99 -45.65
C HIS A 28 -20.51 -3.74 -44.81
N CYS A 29 -20.56 -5.07 -44.83
CA CYS A 29 -19.47 -5.90 -44.35
C CYS A 29 -18.23 -5.66 -45.21
N PRO A 30 -17.08 -5.24 -44.66
CA PRO A 30 -15.81 -5.59 -45.25
C PRO A 30 -15.65 -7.10 -45.08
N SER A 31 -15.66 -7.80 -46.21
CA SER A 31 -15.27 -9.20 -46.31
C SER A 31 -13.86 -9.39 -45.74
N GLU A 32 -13.65 -10.52 -45.07
CA GLU A 32 -12.38 -11.07 -44.60
C GLU A 32 -11.64 -10.28 -43.51
N MET A 33 -12.10 -10.44 -42.26
CA MET A 33 -11.14 -10.52 -41.16
C MET A 33 -10.26 -11.75 -41.39
N PRO A 34 -8.91 -11.64 -41.39
CA PRO A 34 -8.06 -12.81 -41.40
C PRO A 34 -8.39 -13.65 -40.16
N PRO A 35 -8.36 -14.99 -40.23
CA PRO A 35 -8.54 -15.82 -39.04
C PRO A 35 -7.49 -15.40 -38.03
N THR A 36 -7.91 -14.93 -36.86
CA THR A 36 -7.03 -14.62 -35.74
C THR A 36 -6.12 -15.81 -35.54
N ALA A 37 -4.86 -15.71 -35.98
CA ALA A 37 -3.94 -16.82 -35.95
C ALA A 37 -3.83 -17.30 -34.49
N ALA A 38 -4.02 -18.59 -34.27
CA ALA A 38 -3.86 -19.16 -32.94
C ALA A 38 -2.45 -18.83 -32.43
N PRO A 39 -2.31 -18.36 -31.18
CA PRO A 39 -1.02 -17.94 -30.66
C PRO A 39 -0.02 -19.09 -30.77
N THR A 40 1.13 -18.78 -31.33
CA THR A 40 2.22 -19.74 -31.52
C THR A 40 2.68 -20.29 -30.17
N PRO A 41 3.26 -21.52 -30.13
CA PRO A 41 3.81 -22.07 -28.89
C PRO A 41 4.84 -21.15 -28.22
N GLN A 42 5.58 -20.38 -29.01
CA GLN A 42 6.56 -19.41 -28.52
C GLN A 42 5.89 -18.20 -27.86
N GLU A 43 4.81 -17.66 -28.44
CA GLU A 43 4.02 -16.58 -27.84
C GLU A 43 3.36 -17.03 -26.53
N LEU A 44 2.80 -18.24 -26.50
CA LEU A 44 2.23 -18.80 -25.26
C LEU A 44 3.28 -18.96 -24.16
N GLN A 45 4.50 -19.39 -24.51
CA GLN A 45 5.59 -19.51 -23.57
C GLN A 45 6.06 -18.15 -23.04
N LEU A 46 6.18 -17.14 -23.92
CA LEU A 46 6.51 -15.78 -23.52
C LEU A 46 5.42 -15.20 -22.60
N CYS A 47 4.15 -15.39 -22.94
CA CYS A 47 3.02 -14.98 -22.09
C CYS A 47 3.13 -15.61 -20.70
N ARG A 48 3.40 -16.92 -20.60
CA ARG A 48 3.58 -17.59 -19.29
C ARG A 48 4.75 -17.00 -18.50
N GLN A 49 5.88 -16.70 -19.15
CA GLN A 49 7.02 -16.08 -18.51
C GLN A 49 6.70 -14.67 -18.00
N LEU A 50 6.01 -13.85 -18.80
CA LEU A 50 5.58 -12.52 -18.41
C LEU A 50 4.63 -12.57 -17.20
N HIS A 51 3.66 -13.47 -17.20
CA HIS A 51 2.76 -13.65 -16.06
C HIS A 51 3.52 -14.08 -14.79
N SER A 52 4.49 -14.99 -14.93
CA SER A 52 5.34 -15.42 -13.81
C SER A 52 6.18 -14.29 -13.22
N VAL A 53 6.80 -13.47 -14.08
CA VAL A 53 7.58 -12.29 -13.67
C VAL A 53 6.67 -11.26 -13.01
N ALA A 54 5.52 -10.94 -13.61
CA ALA A 54 4.55 -10.02 -13.04
C ALA A 54 4.07 -10.46 -11.65
N ALA A 55 3.74 -11.74 -11.48
CA ALA A 55 3.35 -12.31 -10.19
C ALA A 55 4.48 -12.26 -9.15
N SER A 56 5.74 -12.37 -9.60
CA SER A 56 6.91 -12.26 -8.71
C SER A 56 7.15 -10.81 -8.27
N ILE A 57 6.98 -9.84 -9.17
CA ILE A 57 7.04 -8.41 -8.84
C ILE A 57 5.95 -8.03 -7.83
N GLN A 58 4.72 -8.51 -8.05
CA GLN A 58 3.61 -8.24 -7.13
C GLN A 58 3.85 -8.82 -5.74
N ARG A 59 4.37 -10.05 -5.63
CA ARG A 59 4.75 -10.63 -4.34
C ARG A 59 5.86 -9.83 -3.67
N PHE A 60 6.92 -9.50 -4.40
CA PHE A 60 8.02 -8.70 -3.88
C PHE A 60 7.53 -7.35 -3.33
N ALA A 61 6.64 -6.65 -4.04
CA ALA A 61 6.04 -5.41 -3.56
C ALA A 61 5.26 -5.60 -2.24
N GLY A 62 4.53 -6.71 -2.11
CA GLY A 62 3.85 -7.09 -0.87
C GLY A 62 4.83 -7.38 0.28
N ASP A 63 5.89 -8.13 0.00
CA ASP A 63 6.92 -8.52 0.97
C ASP A 63 7.66 -7.30 1.52
N VAL A 64 8.04 -6.36 0.65
CA VAL A 64 8.72 -5.11 1.04
C VAL A 64 7.85 -4.30 1.99
N LEU A 65 6.56 -4.15 1.71
CA LEU A 65 5.65 -3.44 2.60
C LEU A 65 5.46 -4.17 3.94
N GLY A 66 5.46 -5.51 3.93
CA GLY A 66 5.46 -6.33 5.13
C GLY A 66 6.71 -6.09 5.99
N MET A 67 7.89 -6.20 5.39
CA MET A 67 9.18 -5.95 6.04
C MET A 67 9.26 -4.54 6.62
N PHE A 68 8.85 -3.54 5.82
CA PHE A 68 8.83 -2.14 6.27
C PHE A 68 7.93 -1.96 7.50
N SER A 69 6.73 -2.55 7.49
CA SER A 69 5.82 -2.51 8.64
C SER A 69 6.43 -3.18 9.88
N THR A 70 7.17 -4.28 9.71
CA THR A 70 7.91 -4.95 10.79
C THR A 70 9.01 -4.06 11.35
N ASP A 71 9.77 -3.38 10.49
CA ASP A 71 10.82 -2.44 10.91
C ASP A 71 10.21 -1.24 11.65
N CYS A 72 9.09 -0.70 11.17
CA CYS A 72 8.36 0.37 11.88
C CYS A 72 7.88 -0.09 13.26
N LYS A 73 7.38 -1.32 13.39
CA LYS A 73 6.99 -1.90 14.70
C LYS A 73 8.18 -1.95 15.65
N ARG A 74 9.33 -2.46 15.18
CA ARG A 74 10.57 -2.53 15.97
C ARG A 74 11.04 -1.15 16.42
N LEU A 75 11.14 -0.20 15.48
CA LEU A 75 11.56 1.17 15.77
C LEU A 75 10.61 1.84 16.77
N SER A 76 9.30 1.62 16.64
CA SER A 76 8.30 2.14 17.57
C SER A 76 8.53 1.60 18.99
N ALA A 77 8.78 0.29 19.12
CA ALA A 77 9.07 -0.34 20.41
C ALA A 77 10.33 0.24 21.05
N GLU A 78 11.41 0.42 20.29
CA GLU A 78 12.66 1.03 20.77
C GLU A 78 12.43 2.47 21.28
N ILE A 79 11.66 3.27 20.54
CA ILE A 79 11.32 4.63 20.95
C ILE A 79 10.48 4.60 22.22
N PHE A 80 9.50 3.69 22.34
CA PHE A 80 8.68 3.59 23.53
C PHE A 80 9.50 3.20 24.76
N ASP A 81 10.42 2.25 24.62
CA ASP A 81 11.32 1.84 25.71
C ASP A 81 12.24 2.98 26.17
N GLN A 82 12.66 3.87 25.26
CA GLN A 82 13.55 4.99 25.58
C GLN A 82 12.81 6.22 26.12
N THR A 83 11.58 6.47 25.68
CA THR A 83 10.90 7.75 25.89
C THR A 83 9.68 7.67 26.81
N MET A 84 9.08 6.50 26.99
CA MET A 84 7.89 6.36 27.83
C MET A 84 8.26 6.30 29.32
N PRO A 85 7.46 6.92 30.19
CA PRO A 85 7.66 6.81 31.63
C PRO A 85 7.42 5.37 32.11
N LEU A 86 8.35 4.84 32.90
CA LEU A 86 8.26 3.50 33.48
C LEU A 86 7.43 3.51 34.77
N GLY A 87 6.48 2.56 34.92
CA GLY A 87 5.78 2.30 36.19
C GLY A 87 4.73 3.34 36.63
N ARG A 88 4.43 3.39 37.95
CA ARG A 88 3.27 4.00 38.67
C ARG A 88 2.85 5.45 38.31
N HIS A 89 3.49 6.08 37.34
CA HIS A 89 3.40 7.50 37.03
C HIS A 89 2.82 7.82 35.65
N TRP A 90 2.24 6.84 34.93
CA TRP A 90 1.49 7.10 33.69
C TRP A 90 0.38 8.15 33.86
N ARG A 91 -0.07 8.37 35.09
CA ARG A 91 -0.84 9.56 35.52
C ARG A 91 -0.34 10.03 36.89
N LEU A 92 0.43 11.11 36.93
CA LEU A 92 0.89 11.71 38.20
C LEU A 92 -0.11 12.69 38.84
N ALA A 93 -1.22 13.02 38.17
CA ALA A 93 -2.26 13.85 38.75
C ALA A 93 -3.63 13.41 38.25
N LEU A 94 -4.54 13.09 39.19
CA LEU A 94 -5.97 13.22 38.94
C LEU A 94 -6.24 14.69 38.62
N ARG A 95 -6.03 15.12 37.37
CA ARG A 95 -6.59 16.38 36.90
C ARG A 95 -8.04 16.11 36.52
N PRO A 96 -8.99 16.94 37.01
CA PRO A 96 -10.41 16.77 36.67
C PRO A 96 -10.70 17.00 35.18
N GLU A 97 -9.76 17.59 34.44
CA GLU A 97 -9.89 17.96 33.04
C GLU A 97 -8.96 17.11 32.16
N LEU A 98 -9.47 16.73 30.97
CA LEU A 98 -8.67 16.08 29.95
C LEU A 98 -7.54 17.02 29.49
N PRO A 99 -6.31 16.54 29.28
CA PRO A 99 -5.28 17.37 28.67
C PRO A 99 -5.72 17.81 27.27
N SER A 100 -5.58 19.11 26.98
CA SER A 100 -5.89 19.71 25.68
C SER A 100 -4.82 19.46 24.61
N SER A 101 -3.69 18.87 24.99
CA SER A 101 -2.56 18.57 24.10
C SER A 101 -1.99 17.18 24.37
N PRO A 102 -1.43 16.50 23.36
CA PRO A 102 -0.70 15.25 23.55
C PRO A 102 0.52 15.45 24.46
N SER A 103 0.96 14.37 25.12
CA SER A 103 2.21 14.39 25.86
C SER A 103 3.40 14.56 24.90
N ALA A 104 4.48 15.21 25.37
CA ALA A 104 5.66 15.47 24.55
C ALA A 104 6.29 14.18 24.00
N TYR A 105 6.34 13.11 24.80
CA TYR A 105 6.87 11.81 24.34
C TYR A 105 5.98 11.19 23.25
N ALA A 106 4.64 11.28 23.39
CA ALA A 106 3.72 10.70 22.41
C ALA A 106 3.82 11.44 21.08
N ALA A 107 3.88 12.78 21.13
CA ALA A 107 4.10 13.60 19.95
C ALA A 107 5.45 13.27 19.26
N ALA A 108 6.52 13.13 20.03
CA ALA A 108 7.84 12.77 19.51
C ALA A 108 7.85 11.39 18.84
N ALA A 109 7.24 10.37 19.47
CA ALA A 109 7.20 9.02 18.91
C ALA A 109 6.38 8.94 17.61
N VAL A 110 5.23 9.61 17.57
CA VAL A 110 4.41 9.73 16.35
C VAL A 110 5.22 10.42 15.25
N GLN A 111 5.92 11.51 15.55
CA GLN A 111 6.67 12.24 14.53
C GLN A 111 7.89 11.47 14.00
N ALA A 112 8.59 10.74 14.87
CA ALA A 112 9.75 9.94 14.52
C ALA A 112 9.42 8.75 13.61
N VAL A 113 8.24 8.14 13.77
CA VAL A 113 7.81 6.99 12.96
C VAL A 113 6.81 7.42 11.89
N LEU A 114 5.60 7.80 12.30
CA LEU A 114 4.50 8.11 11.38
C LEU A 114 4.75 9.41 10.59
N GLY A 115 5.41 10.39 11.19
CA GLY A 115 5.80 11.62 10.48
C GLY A 115 6.74 11.34 9.31
N GLN A 116 7.73 10.47 9.51
CA GLN A 116 8.66 10.05 8.46
C GLN A 116 7.96 9.23 7.37
N VAL A 117 7.08 8.31 7.79
CA VAL A 117 6.30 7.49 6.86
C VAL A 117 5.36 8.35 6.03
N LEU A 118 4.74 9.37 6.61
CA LEU A 118 3.88 10.30 5.88
C LEU A 118 4.64 11.06 4.81
N GLN A 119 5.86 11.51 5.10
CA GLN A 119 6.73 12.18 4.13
C GLN A 119 7.11 11.23 2.98
N GLY A 120 7.50 10.00 3.30
CA GLY A 120 7.83 8.99 2.29
C GLY A 120 6.62 8.55 1.45
N ALA A 121 5.45 8.39 2.08
CA ALA A 121 4.23 7.95 1.42
C ALA A 121 3.73 8.93 0.35
N GLN A 122 4.02 10.23 0.49
CA GLN A 122 3.67 11.22 -0.55
C GLN A 122 4.35 10.94 -1.89
N LEU A 123 5.45 10.18 -1.90
CA LEU A 123 6.17 9.79 -3.11
C LEU A 123 5.57 8.54 -3.78
N LEU A 124 4.64 7.85 -3.12
CA LEU A 124 3.97 6.66 -3.66
C LEU A 124 2.78 7.05 -4.55
N PRO A 125 2.40 6.18 -5.51
CA PRO A 125 1.12 6.27 -6.21
C PRO A 125 -0.05 6.38 -5.22
N ARG A 126 -1.07 7.19 -5.56
CA ARG A 126 -2.19 7.55 -4.66
C ARG A 126 -2.91 6.33 -4.07
N ASP A 127 -3.07 5.28 -4.87
CA ASP A 127 -3.66 3.99 -4.51
C ASP A 127 -2.80 3.17 -3.53
N ALA A 128 -1.49 3.39 -3.50
CA ALA A 128 -0.56 2.74 -2.58
C ALA A 128 -0.35 3.50 -1.26
N GLN A 129 -0.70 4.79 -1.19
CA GLN A 129 -0.48 5.62 0.01
C GLN A 129 -1.30 5.13 1.21
N ALA A 130 -2.61 4.96 1.04
CA ALA A 130 -3.50 4.56 2.13
C ALA A 130 -3.17 3.16 2.68
N PRO A 131 -2.93 2.12 1.86
CA PRO A 131 -2.49 0.82 2.35
C PRO A 131 -1.17 0.87 3.12
N ALA A 132 -0.19 1.66 2.65
CA ALA A 132 1.10 1.80 3.33
C ALA A 132 0.94 2.45 4.70
N LEU A 133 0.23 3.58 4.76
CA LEU A 133 -0.03 4.31 6.01
C LEU A 133 -0.84 3.46 7.00
N ALA A 134 -1.86 2.74 6.52
CA ALA A 134 -2.66 1.87 7.38
C ALA A 134 -1.80 0.78 8.03
N ARG A 135 -0.96 0.09 7.25
CA ARG A 135 -0.10 -0.98 7.76
C ARG A 135 0.87 -0.48 8.83
N VAL A 136 1.53 0.65 8.55
CA VAL A 136 2.49 1.22 9.49
C VAL A 136 1.80 1.76 10.75
N THR A 137 0.63 2.39 10.61
CA THR A 137 -0.15 2.85 11.77
C THR A 137 -0.58 1.67 12.63
N THR A 138 -1.01 0.55 12.03
CA THR A 138 -1.31 -0.69 12.75
C THR A 138 -0.07 -1.20 13.48
N ALA A 139 1.08 -1.32 12.82
CA ALA A 139 2.33 -1.75 13.45
C ALA A 139 2.77 -0.85 14.61
N PHE A 140 2.62 0.47 14.48
CA PHE A 140 2.91 1.43 15.54
C PHE A 140 2.00 1.23 16.76
N LEU A 141 0.69 1.07 16.54
CA LEU A 141 -0.28 0.82 17.60
C LEU A 141 -0.07 -0.55 18.27
N GLU A 142 0.29 -1.57 17.49
CA GLU A 142 0.67 -2.87 18.05
C GLU A 142 1.89 -2.77 18.97
N ALA A 143 2.97 -2.11 18.52
CA ALA A 143 4.13 -1.88 19.39
C ALA A 143 3.74 -1.15 20.68
N TRP A 144 2.80 -0.22 20.61
CA TRP A 144 2.32 0.52 21.77
C TRP A 144 1.55 -0.39 22.74
N MET A 145 0.65 -1.24 22.22
CA MET A 145 -0.08 -2.21 23.02
C MET A 145 0.87 -3.25 23.66
N ASP A 146 1.83 -3.76 22.89
CA ASP A 146 2.85 -4.70 23.36
C ASP A 146 3.67 -4.07 24.50
N HIS A 147 4.07 -2.81 24.35
CA HIS A 147 4.79 -2.05 25.38
C HIS A 147 3.93 -1.83 26.64
N ILE A 148 2.64 -1.50 26.49
CA ILE A 148 1.70 -1.35 27.61
C ILE A 148 1.63 -2.63 28.45
N LEU A 149 1.52 -3.78 27.78
CA LEU A 149 1.44 -5.09 28.43
C LEU A 149 2.76 -5.44 29.12
N ALA A 150 3.89 -5.21 28.45
CA ALA A 150 5.22 -5.46 28.99
C ALA A 150 5.50 -4.65 30.27
N GLN A 151 5.17 -3.35 30.26
CA GLN A 151 5.39 -2.44 31.39
C GLN A 151 4.29 -2.50 32.46
N ARG A 152 3.26 -3.36 32.29
CA ARG A 152 2.15 -3.56 33.24
C ARG A 152 1.46 -2.24 33.63
N ILE A 153 1.30 -1.35 32.65
CA ILE A 153 0.75 -0.01 32.87
C ILE A 153 -0.70 -0.10 33.33
N LYS A 154 -1.05 0.69 34.35
CA LYS A 154 -2.41 0.77 34.90
C LYS A 154 -3.05 2.11 34.53
N PHE A 155 -4.15 2.04 33.79
CA PHE A 155 -5.04 3.17 33.54
C PHE A 155 -6.03 3.25 34.72
N ARG A 156 -5.73 4.08 35.71
CA ARG A 156 -6.67 4.45 36.78
C ARG A 156 -7.14 5.89 36.60
#